data_AF-A0A8C1IIV0-F1
#
_entry.id   AF-A0A8C1IIV0-F1
#
_cell.length_a   1.000
_cell.length_b   1.000
_cell.length_c   1.000
_cell.angle_alpha   90.00
_cell.angle_beta   90.00
_cell.angle_gamma   90.00
#
_symmetry.space_group_name_H-M   'P 1'
#
loop_
_entity.id
_entity.type
_entity.pdbx_description
1 polymer ?
#
loop_
_entity_poly.entity_id
_entity_poly.type
_entity_poly.pdbx_seq_one_letter_code
_entity_poly.pdbx_strand_id
1 'polypeptide(L)'
;METRRILMRSLAVVVIITSVIWITTAEKQKLGNSCCTKVSTANVTDPIINIRLQHESLPCVKAVIFETEQGEFCRDPKQRWVKKKVKQFFNKKKHHANTNIIY
;
A
#
# COMPACT_ATOMS: atom_id res chain seq x y z
N MET A 1 -17.78 9.81 -45.13
CA MET A 1 -17.88 10.49 -43.81
C MET A 1 -18.24 9.49 -42.70
N GLU A 2 -19.09 8.50 -42.95
CA GLU A 2 -19.55 7.48 -41.99
C GLU A 2 -18.42 6.56 -41.43
N THR A 3 -17.52 6.07 -42.29
CA THR A 3 -16.45 5.13 -41.90
C THR A 3 -15.45 5.74 -40.91
N ARG A 4 -15.16 7.05 -41.06
CA ARG A 4 -14.30 7.80 -40.12
C ARG A 4 -14.98 8.00 -38.76
N ARG A 5 -16.30 8.15 -38.72
CA ARG A 5 -17.07 8.25 -37.47
C ARG A 5 -17.09 6.92 -36.70
N ILE A 6 -17.18 5.79 -37.41
CA ILE A 6 -17.16 4.45 -36.81
C ILE A 6 -15.77 4.15 -36.21
N LEU A 7 -14.69 4.46 -36.95
CA LEU A 7 -13.32 4.33 -36.47
C LEU A 7 -13.05 5.19 -35.22
N MET A 8 -13.50 6.45 -35.22
CA MET A 8 -13.38 7.35 -34.06
C MET A 8 -14.14 6.85 -32.83
N ARG A 9 -15.35 6.30 -33.03
CA ARG A 9 -16.14 5.69 -31.94
C ARG A 9 -15.47 4.43 -31.38
N SER A 10 -14.92 3.58 -32.24
CA SER A 10 -14.19 2.38 -31.82
C SER A 10 -12.92 2.72 -31.03
N LEU A 11 -12.17 3.74 -31.46
CA LEU A 11 -10.98 4.21 -30.76
C LEU A 11 -11.31 4.78 -29.38
N ALA A 12 -12.40 5.54 -29.27
CA ALA A 12 -12.86 6.07 -27.98
C ALA A 12 -13.22 4.94 -27.00
N VAL A 13 -13.89 3.88 -27.47
CA VAL A 13 -14.23 2.72 -26.62
C VAL A 13 -12.98 1.98 -26.15
N VAL A 14 -11.98 1.80 -27.01
CA VAL A 14 -10.71 1.13 -26.64
C VAL A 14 -9.95 1.93 -25.57
N VAL A 15 -9.89 3.26 -25.67
CA VAL A 15 -9.24 4.12 -24.66
C VAL A 15 -9.97 4.08 -23.31
N ILE A 16 -11.30 4.00 -23.32
CA ILE A 16 -12.09 3.85 -22.09
C ILE A 16 -11.83 2.48 -21.45
N ILE A 17 -11.80 1.40 -22.23
CA ILE A 17 -11.54 0.05 -21.70
C ILE A 17 -10.13 -0.05 -21.12
N THR A 18 -9.10 0.48 -21.80
CA THR A 18 -7.73 0.42 -21.30
C THR A 18 -7.54 1.25 -20.04
N SER A 19 -8.14 2.45 -19.94
CA SER A 19 -8.04 3.28 -18.73
C SER A 19 -8.69 2.64 -17.49
N VAL A 20 -9.79 1.88 -17.66
CA VAL A 20 -10.46 1.19 -16.55
C VAL A 20 -9.63 0.03 -15.99
N ILE A 21 -8.80 -0.63 -16.82
CA ILE A 21 -8.02 -1.81 -16.42
C ILE A 21 -6.87 -1.46 -15.45
N TRP A 22 -6.30 -0.25 -15.51
CA TRP A 22 -5.23 0.16 -14.58
C TRP A 22 -5.73 0.50 -13.17
N ILE A 23 -7.03 0.76 -13.01
CA ILE A 23 -7.60 1.23 -11.74
C ILE A 23 -7.95 0.06 -10.80
N THR A 24 -8.17 -1.15 -11.33
CA THR A 24 -8.75 -2.26 -10.56
C THR A 24 -7.74 -3.15 -9.83
N THR A 25 -6.42 -3.00 -10.08
CA THR A 25 -5.40 -3.81 -9.39
C THR A 25 -4.86 -3.18 -8.10
N ALA A 26 -5.27 -1.96 -7.76
CA ALA A 26 -5.10 -1.48 -6.40
C ALA A 26 -6.15 -2.18 -5.54
N GLU A 27 -5.80 -3.32 -4.94
CA GLU A 27 -6.51 -3.85 -3.79
C GLU A 27 -6.52 -2.76 -2.70
N LYS A 28 -7.46 -1.82 -2.79
CA LYS A 28 -7.85 -0.96 -1.69
C LYS A 28 -8.52 -1.87 -0.68
N GLN A 29 -7.71 -2.53 0.14
CA GLN A 29 -8.15 -3.04 1.43
C GLN A 29 -8.41 -1.83 2.30
N LYS A 30 -9.52 -1.13 2.01
CA LYS A 30 -10.09 -0.12 2.89
C LYS A 30 -10.66 -0.90 4.07
N LEU A 31 -9.78 -1.27 4.99
CA LEU A 31 -10.09 -2.17 6.07
C LEU A 31 -10.90 -1.37 7.10
N GLY A 32 -12.23 -1.48 7.01
CA GLY A 32 -13.15 -1.04 8.06
C GLY A 32 -13.11 -1.94 9.31
N ASN A 33 -12.01 -2.67 9.55
CA ASN A 33 -11.90 -3.62 10.66
C ASN A 33 -10.78 -3.17 11.60
N SER A 34 -11.00 -3.31 12.90
CA SER A 34 -10.08 -2.95 13.99
C SER A 34 -8.69 -3.60 13.93
N CYS A 35 -8.46 -4.57 13.04
CA CYS A 35 -7.20 -5.31 12.89
C CYS A 35 -7.08 -6.07 11.55
N CYS A 36 -5.85 -6.42 11.16
CA CYS A 36 -5.56 -7.29 10.01
C CYS A 36 -5.96 -8.75 10.30
N THR A 37 -6.81 -9.33 9.45
CA THR A 37 -7.16 -10.76 9.49
C THR A 37 -6.36 -11.59 8.48
N LYS A 38 -5.73 -10.93 7.49
CA LYS A 38 -4.84 -11.53 6.49
C LYS A 38 -3.59 -10.66 6.30
N VAL A 39 -2.51 -11.28 5.85
CA VAL A 39 -1.24 -10.59 5.54
C VAL A 39 -0.82 -10.87 4.10
N SER A 40 -0.23 -9.87 3.46
CA SER A 40 0.37 -10.01 2.13
C SER A 40 1.89 -10.07 2.21
N THR A 41 2.51 -10.78 1.27
CA THR A 41 3.96 -10.87 1.10
C THR A 41 4.52 -9.82 0.13
N ALA A 42 3.63 -9.09 -0.56
CA ALA A 42 3.96 -8.10 -1.57
C ALA A 42 4.75 -6.91 -1.00
N ASN A 43 5.76 -6.45 -1.74
CA ASN A 43 6.54 -5.29 -1.34
C ASN A 43 5.67 -4.02 -1.29
N VAL A 44 5.96 -3.15 -0.32
CA VAL A 44 5.41 -1.78 -0.27
C VAL A 44 6.48 -0.83 -0.79
N THR A 45 6.20 -0.19 -1.92
CA THR A 45 7.05 0.83 -2.53
C THR A 45 6.68 2.24 -2.09
N ASP A 46 5.44 2.42 -1.64
CA ASP A 46 4.92 3.72 -1.24
C ASP A 46 5.63 4.32 -0.02
N PRO A 47 5.67 5.65 0.09
CA PRO A 47 6.21 6.34 1.26
C PRO A 47 5.50 5.88 2.54
N ILE A 48 6.28 5.33 3.48
CA ILE A 48 5.77 4.88 4.78
C ILE A 48 5.75 6.07 5.72
N ILE A 49 4.54 6.47 6.13
CA ILE A 49 4.28 7.54 7.11
C ILE A 49 4.48 6.98 8.53
N ASN A 50 3.96 5.78 8.77
CA ASN A 50 4.01 5.14 10.08
C ASN A 50 4.02 3.62 9.98
N ILE A 51 4.42 2.98 11.08
CA ILE A 51 4.47 1.53 11.20
C ILE A 51 3.83 1.13 12.51
N ARG A 52 2.86 0.22 12.46
CA ARG A 52 2.25 -0.41 13.64
C ARG A 52 2.51 -1.90 13.64
N LEU A 53 2.85 -2.44 14.80
CA LEU A 53 2.99 -3.87 15.01
C LEU A 53 1.68 -4.39 15.59
N GLN A 54 1.08 -5.36 14.93
CA GLN A 54 -0.13 -6.02 15.39
C GLN A 54 0.22 -7.37 16.01
N HIS A 55 -0.20 -7.55 17.26
CA HIS A 55 -0.14 -8.84 17.93
C HIS A 55 -1.26 -9.76 17.44
N GLU A 56 -1.00 -11.06 17.48
CA GLU A 56 -2.01 -12.07 17.16
C GLU A 56 -3.08 -12.11 18.25
N SER A 57 -4.35 -12.03 17.84
CA SER A 57 -5.52 -12.11 18.72
C SER A 57 -6.74 -12.41 17.87
N LEU A 58 -7.20 -13.66 17.84
CA LEU A 58 -8.22 -14.12 16.89
C LEU A 58 -9.47 -13.22 16.91
N PRO A 59 -9.96 -12.74 15.75
CA PRO A 59 -9.62 -13.17 14.38
C PRO A 59 -8.39 -12.46 13.76
N CYS A 60 -7.71 -11.59 14.50
CA CYS A 60 -6.54 -10.83 14.06
C CYS A 60 -5.30 -11.72 14.01
N VAL A 61 -4.55 -11.64 12.92
CA VAL A 61 -3.28 -12.34 12.75
C VAL A 61 -2.09 -11.44 13.10
N LYS A 62 -0.93 -12.03 13.36
CA LYS A 62 0.31 -11.27 13.55
C LYS A 62 0.68 -10.52 12.26
N ALA A 63 0.75 -9.19 12.31
CA ALA A 63 0.99 -8.37 11.12
C ALA A 63 1.89 -7.16 11.41
N VAL A 64 2.62 -6.70 10.40
CA VAL A 64 3.18 -5.35 10.36
C VAL A 64 2.27 -4.51 9.47
N ILE A 65 1.73 -3.43 10.02
CA ILE A 65 0.88 -2.49 9.28
C ILE A 65 1.75 -1.33 8.86
N PHE A 66 1.86 -1.12 7.55
CA PHE A 66 2.48 0.07 6.98
C PHE A 66 1.38 1.07 6.63
N GLU A 67 1.43 2.24 7.28
CA GLU A 67 0.57 3.38 6.95
C GLU A 67 1.26 4.20 5.85
N THR A 68 0.56 4.41 4.74
CA THR A 68 1.01 5.22 3.60
C THR A 68 -0.09 6.19 3.21
N GLU A 69 0.20 7.13 2.31
CA GLU A 69 -0.81 8.06 1.78
C GLU A 69 -1.96 7.35 1.05
N GLN A 70 -1.70 6.13 0.54
CA GLN A 70 -2.70 5.34 -0.18
C GLN A 70 -3.57 4.48 0.74
N GLY A 71 -3.14 4.28 1.99
CA GLY A 71 -3.87 3.51 3.00
C GLY A 71 -2.96 2.64 3.88
N GLU A 72 -3.59 1.70 4.57
CA GLU A 72 -2.91 0.77 5.46
C GLU A 72 -2.64 -0.57 4.76
N PHE A 73 -1.41 -1.07 4.88
CA PHE A 73 -0.98 -2.32 4.27
C PHE A 73 -0.55 -3.34 5.33
N CYS A 74 -1.34 -4.40 5.49
CA CYS A 74 -1.00 -5.55 6.32
C CYS A 74 0.08 -6.41 5.63
N ARG A 75 1.23 -6.59 6.26
CA ARG A 75 2.38 -7.35 5.73
C ARG A 75 2.89 -8.38 6.71
N ASP A 76 3.35 -9.50 6.16
CA ASP A 76 3.83 -10.62 6.96
C ASP A 76 5.17 -10.26 7.67
N PRO A 77 5.22 -10.25 9.02
CA PRO A 77 6.43 -9.97 9.78
C PRO A 77 7.59 -10.95 9.52
N LYS A 78 7.32 -12.13 8.96
CA LYS A 78 8.35 -13.14 8.64
C LYS A 78 9.20 -12.72 7.46
N GLN A 79 8.68 -11.87 6.56
CA GLN A 79 9.38 -11.44 5.36
C GLN A 79 10.65 -10.63 5.69
N ARG A 80 11.78 -10.99 5.07
CA ARG A 80 13.08 -10.33 5.30
C ARG A 80 13.04 -8.83 5.00
N TRP A 81 12.34 -8.43 3.93
CA TRP A 81 12.23 -7.03 3.52
C TRP A 81 11.41 -6.20 4.50
N VAL A 82 10.36 -6.79 5.11
CA VAL A 82 9.53 -6.13 6.14
C VAL A 82 10.40 -5.77 7.33
N LYS A 83 11.17 -6.73 7.85
CA LYS A 83 12.11 -6.51 8.97
C LYS A 83 13.11 -5.39 8.65
N LYS A 84 13.65 -5.38 7.43
CA LYS A 84 14.59 -4.34 6.98
C LYS A 84 13.93 -2.96 6.94
N LYS A 85 12.72 -2.85 6.37
CA LYS A 85 11.97 -1.58 6.29
C LYS A 85 11.61 -1.04 7.67
N VAL A 86 11.13 -1.90 8.58
CA VAL A 86 10.84 -1.54 9.96
C VAL A 86 12.07 -0.97 10.67
N LYS A 87 13.20 -1.68 10.59
CA LYS A 87 14.48 -1.21 11.18
C LYS A 87 14.91 0.14 10.60
N GLN A 88 14.84 0.31 9.28
CA GLN A 88 15.20 1.56 8.62
C GLN A 88 14.32 2.73 9.07
N PHE A 89 13.01 2.50 9.20
CA PHE A 89 12.06 3.53 9.61
C PHE A 89 12.33 4.02 11.04
N PHE A 90 12.49 3.11 12.02
CA PHE A 90 12.76 3.49 13.40
C PHE A 90 14.15 4.11 13.60
N ASN A 91 15.17 3.65 12.85
CA ASN A 91 16.47 4.29 12.84
C ASN A 91 16.38 5.74 12.34
N LYS A 92 15.66 5.99 11.23
CA LYS A 92 15.44 7.35 10.72
C LYS A 92 14.69 8.22 11.73
N LYS A 93 13.63 7.71 12.36
CA LYS A 93 12.90 8.44 13.42
C LYS A 93 13.81 8.80 14.60
N LYS A 94 14.67 7.88 15.05
CA LYS A 94 15.64 8.13 16.13
C LYS A 94 16.65 9.21 15.74
N HIS A 95 17.20 9.15 14.54
CA HIS A 95 18.12 10.17 14.04
C HIS A 95 17.46 11.55 13.99
N HIS A 96 16.25 11.65 13.44
CA HIS A 96 15.50 12.90 13.39
C HIS A 96 15.18 13.46 14.78
N ALA A 97 14.77 12.60 15.72
CA ALA A 97 14.54 13.01 17.11
C ALA A 97 15.81 13.56 17.75
N ASN A 98 16.96 12.90 17.55
CA ASN A 98 18.24 13.36 18.07
C ASN A 98 18.70 14.68 17.43
N THR A 99 18.53 14.84 16.12
CA THR A 99 18.87 16.10 15.42
C THR A 99 18.03 17.27 15.95
N ASN A 100 16.74 17.06 16.20
CA ASN A 100 15.84 18.09 16.71
C ASN A 100 16.04 18.45 18.19
N ILE A 101 16.84 17.67 18.94
CA ILE A 101 17.22 18.02 20.32
C ILE A 101 18.47 18.92 20.33
N ILE A 102 19.24 18.96 19.23
CA ILE A 102 20.52 19.66 19.14
C ILE A 102 20.38 21.07 18.50
N TYR A 103 19.19 21.43 18.02
CA TYR A 103 18.82 22.76 17.54
C TYR A 103 17.75 23.38 18.46
#